data_AF-A0A1Q3SYU9-F1
#
_entry.id   AF-A0A1Q3SYU9-F1
#
_cell.length_a   1.000
_cell.length_b   1.000
_cell.length_c   1.000
_cell.angle_alpha   90.00
_cell.angle_beta   90.00
_cell.angle_gamma   90.00
#
_symmetry.space_group_name_H-M   'P 1'
#
loop_
_entity.id
_entity.type
_entity.pdbx_description
1 polymer ?
#
loop_
_entity_poly.entity_id
_entity_poly.type
_entity_poly.pdbx_seq_one_letter_code
_entity_poly.pdbx_strand_id
1 'polypeptide(L)'
;MMDPAILTILKKGVEEANLGHKIQARAYFFEILTMDPNNEYALLWQAYLSDDPYKAVEFLERLLRLQPRHKTARAYLKQAHQRCEEFERRRKNNNFSDFFQTYNVSGRQGLPVPYLGDYLVNQGLITSQQLEMALKLHANLKERGHPKPIGRVLVELGYINNEQLNRWLQQQNDDLETFYLRNLA
;
A
#
# COMPACT_ATOMS: atom_id res chain seq x y z
N MET A 1 -11.55 27.31 -18.28
CA MET A 1 -10.14 27.58 -18.63
C MET A 1 -9.31 27.05 -17.47
N MET A 2 -8.33 26.16 -17.71
CA MET A 2 -7.55 25.54 -16.64
C MET A 2 -6.62 26.57 -16.00
N ASP A 3 -6.47 26.54 -14.68
CA ASP A 3 -5.58 27.44 -13.95
C ASP A 3 -4.13 27.31 -14.48
N PRO A 4 -3.45 28.42 -14.84
CA PRO A 4 -2.06 28.41 -15.29
C PRO A 4 -1.09 27.72 -14.32
N ALA A 5 -1.35 27.79 -13.01
CA ALA A 5 -0.56 27.10 -11.99
C ALA A 5 -0.71 25.57 -12.11
N ILE A 6 -1.95 25.09 -12.22
CA ILE A 6 -2.26 23.66 -12.44
C ILE A 6 -1.62 23.16 -13.73
N LEU A 7 -1.70 23.95 -14.81
CA LEU A 7 -1.11 23.58 -16.11
C LEU A 7 0.42 23.41 -16.01
N THR A 8 1.08 24.24 -15.21
CA THR A 8 2.54 24.18 -15.01
C THR A 8 2.92 22.91 -14.24
N ILE A 9 2.20 22.58 -13.17
CA ILE A 9 2.43 21.36 -12.38
C ILE A 9 2.12 20.12 -13.22
N LEU A 10 1.05 20.16 -14.03
CA LEU A 10 0.66 19.06 -14.91
C LEU A 10 1.76 18.72 -15.91
N LYS A 11 2.37 19.73 -16.53
CA LYS A 11 3.49 19.53 -17.48
C LYS A 11 4.67 18.84 -16.81
N LYS A 12 5.08 19.30 -15.62
CA LYS A 12 6.16 18.67 -14.85
C LYS A 12 5.84 17.22 -14.49
N GLY A 13 4.61 16.95 -14.02
CA GLY A 13 4.17 15.61 -13.68
C GLY A 13 4.21 14.64 -14.88
N VAL A 14 3.81 15.11 -16.07
CA VAL A 14 3.88 14.31 -17.30
C VAL A 14 5.32 14.08 -17.76
N GLU A 15 6.19 15.08 -17.63
CA GLU A 15 7.62 14.94 -17.95
C GLU A 15 8.28 13.86 -17.07
N GLU A 16 8.09 13.93 -15.76
CA GLU A 16 8.57 12.89 -14.83
C GLU A 16 7.97 11.51 -15.16
N ALA A 17 6.69 11.45 -15.53
CA ALA A 17 6.06 10.19 -15.91
C ALA A 17 6.71 9.57 -17.16
N ASN A 18 7.05 10.40 -18.14
CA ASN A 18 7.72 9.96 -19.37
C ASN A 18 9.17 9.52 -19.12
N LEU A 19 9.85 10.13 -18.14
CA LEU A 19 11.17 9.69 -17.66
C LEU A 19 11.10 8.39 -16.82
N GLY A 20 9.89 7.88 -16.55
CA GLY A 20 9.68 6.68 -15.74
C GLY A 20 9.73 6.93 -14.24
N HIS A 21 9.84 8.19 -13.81
CA HIS A 21 9.91 8.64 -12.43
C HIS A 21 8.54 8.62 -11.75
N LYS A 22 7.94 7.44 -11.62
CA LYS A 22 6.55 7.25 -11.20
C LYS A 22 6.20 7.92 -9.86
N ILE A 23 7.12 7.87 -8.89
CA ILE A 23 6.90 8.44 -7.54
C ILE A 23 6.84 9.98 -7.63
N GLN A 24 7.79 10.59 -8.33
CA GLN A 24 7.85 12.05 -8.50
C GLN A 24 6.68 12.55 -9.35
N ALA A 25 6.35 11.86 -10.44
CA ALA A 25 5.16 12.14 -11.25
C ALA A 25 3.88 12.12 -10.41
N ARG A 26 3.69 11.10 -9.56
CA ARG A 26 2.54 11.01 -8.65
C ARG A 26 2.51 12.13 -7.61
N ALA A 27 3.66 12.63 -7.14
CA ALA A 27 3.67 13.75 -6.22
C ALA A 27 3.08 15.02 -6.89
N TYR A 28 3.47 15.30 -8.14
CA TYR A 28 2.91 16.43 -8.90
C TYR A 28 1.40 16.29 -9.14
N PHE A 29 0.93 15.09 -9.53
CA PHE A 29 -0.52 14.90 -9.70
C PHE A 29 -1.28 14.98 -8.37
N PHE A 30 -0.67 14.59 -7.25
CA PHE A 30 -1.29 14.75 -5.94
C PHE A 30 -1.43 16.22 -5.56
N GLU A 31 -0.41 17.04 -5.83
CA GLU A 31 -0.45 18.49 -5.66
C GLU A 31 -1.56 19.14 -6.50
N ILE A 32 -1.80 18.66 -7.73
CA ILE A 32 -2.94 19.13 -8.51
C ILE A 32 -4.26 18.77 -7.81
N LEU A 33 -4.38 17.59 -7.22
CA LEU A 33 -5.59 17.18 -6.49
C LEU A 33 -5.79 17.90 -5.16
N THR A 34 -4.75 18.48 -4.56
CA THR A 34 -4.94 19.35 -3.39
C THR A 34 -5.46 20.73 -3.79
N MET A 35 -5.10 21.22 -4.98
CA MET A 35 -5.60 22.50 -5.54
C MET A 35 -6.99 22.36 -6.15
N ASP A 36 -7.18 21.35 -6.99
CA ASP A 36 -8.44 20.98 -7.64
C ASP A 36 -8.68 19.48 -7.45
N PRO A 37 -9.44 19.10 -6.42
CA PRO A 37 -9.75 17.71 -6.12
C PRO A 37 -10.45 16.98 -7.28
N ASN A 38 -11.12 17.70 -8.18
CA ASN A 38 -11.89 17.13 -9.28
C ASN A 38 -11.15 17.18 -10.61
N ASN A 39 -9.85 17.49 -10.60
CA ASN A 39 -9.06 17.58 -11.82
C ASN A 39 -8.97 16.23 -12.54
N GLU A 40 -9.54 16.19 -13.75
CA GLU A 40 -9.66 14.94 -14.53
C GLU A 40 -8.32 14.31 -14.89
N TYR A 41 -7.34 15.14 -15.24
CA TYR A 41 -6.02 14.69 -15.68
C TYR A 41 -5.24 14.09 -14.53
N ALA A 42 -5.25 14.76 -13.37
CA ALA A 42 -4.58 14.27 -12.18
C ALA A 42 -5.19 12.96 -11.66
N LEU A 43 -6.53 12.83 -11.67
CA LEU A 43 -7.19 11.57 -11.31
C LEU A 43 -6.80 10.44 -12.27
N LEU A 44 -6.77 10.71 -13.58
CA LEU A 44 -6.40 9.70 -14.58
C LEU A 44 -4.93 9.26 -14.43
N TRP A 45 -4.02 10.20 -14.22
CA TRP A 45 -2.60 9.90 -14.03
C TRP A 45 -2.32 9.19 -12.70
N GLN A 46 -3.00 9.56 -11.61
CA GLN A 46 -2.91 8.82 -10.35
C GLN A 46 -3.37 7.38 -10.50
N ALA A 47 -4.44 7.13 -11.26
CA ALA A 47 -4.90 5.78 -11.53
C ALA A 47 -3.89 4.97 -12.35
N TYR A 48 -3.36 5.56 -13.43
CA TYR A 48 -2.42 4.88 -14.32
C TYR A 48 -1.10 4.52 -13.63
N LEU A 49 -0.60 5.41 -12.78
CA LEU A 49 0.66 5.23 -12.05
C LEU A 49 0.51 4.47 -10.73
N SER A 50 -0.70 4.07 -10.35
CA SER A 50 -0.93 3.33 -9.10
C SER A 50 -0.54 1.85 -9.25
N ASP A 51 0.39 1.43 -8.40
CA ASP A 51 0.76 0.01 -8.26
C ASP A 51 -0.35 -0.79 -7.56
N ASP A 52 -1.12 -0.14 -6.68
CA ASP A 52 -2.30 -0.70 -6.02
C ASP A 52 -3.51 -0.65 -6.95
N PRO A 53 -4.05 -1.81 -7.40
CA PRO A 53 -5.17 -1.85 -8.34
C PRO A 53 -6.47 -1.34 -7.72
N TYR A 54 -6.65 -1.43 -6.39
CA TYR A 54 -7.84 -0.91 -5.72
C TYR A 54 -7.86 0.62 -5.71
N LYS A 55 -6.71 1.25 -5.46
CA LYS A 55 -6.59 2.70 -5.57
C LYS A 55 -6.78 3.20 -7.00
N ALA A 56 -6.31 2.43 -7.98
CA ALA A 56 -6.56 2.75 -9.39
C ALA A 56 -8.06 2.78 -9.70
N VAL A 57 -8.82 1.80 -9.21
CA VAL A 57 -10.29 1.77 -9.31
C VAL A 57 -10.91 3.01 -8.66
N GLU A 58 -10.52 3.36 -7.43
CA GLU A 58 -11.08 4.51 -6.70
C GLU A 58 -10.93 5.84 -7.48
N PHE A 59 -9.74 6.10 -8.02
CA PHE A 59 -9.49 7.30 -8.83
C PHE A 59 -10.29 7.32 -10.13
N LEU A 60 -10.42 6.17 -10.80
CA LEU A 60 -11.17 6.04 -12.06
C LEU A 60 -12.67 6.16 -11.85
N GLU A 61 -13.21 5.58 -10.78
CA GLU A 61 -14.61 5.75 -10.40
C GLU A 61 -14.91 7.20 -10.05
N ARG A 62 -13.99 7.87 -9.33
CA ARG A 62 -14.13 9.31 -9.05
C ARG A 62 -14.17 10.12 -10.34
N LEU A 63 -13.27 9.84 -11.28
CA LEU A 63 -13.27 10.49 -12.59
C LEU A 63 -14.57 10.22 -13.37
N LEU A 64 -15.08 8.99 -13.36
CA LEU A 64 -16.31 8.62 -14.07
C LEU A 64 -17.57 9.19 -13.41
N ARG A 65 -17.58 9.45 -12.10
CA ARG A 65 -18.66 10.20 -11.45
C ARG A 65 -18.74 11.64 -11.98
N LEU A 66 -17.60 12.27 -12.21
CA LEU A 66 -17.52 13.62 -12.78
C LEU A 66 -17.83 13.61 -14.29
N GLN A 67 -17.32 12.60 -15.00
CA GLN A 67 -17.46 12.46 -16.44
C GLN A 67 -17.89 11.04 -16.83
N PRO A 68 -19.21 10.74 -16.79
CA PRO A 68 -19.71 9.40 -17.04
C PRO A 68 -19.38 8.85 -18.43
N ARG A 69 -19.17 9.73 -19.42
CA ARG A 69 -18.89 9.37 -20.81
C ARG A 69 -17.39 9.31 -21.15
N HIS A 70 -16.50 9.39 -20.16
CA HIS A 70 -15.05 9.36 -20.40
C HIS A 70 -14.57 7.98 -20.86
N LYS A 71 -14.28 7.82 -22.16
CA LYS A 71 -13.91 6.54 -22.78
C LYS A 71 -12.65 5.91 -22.19
N THR A 72 -11.57 6.69 -22.03
CA THR A 72 -10.28 6.18 -21.51
C THR A 72 -10.40 5.67 -20.07
N ALA A 73 -11.05 6.43 -19.20
CA ALA A 73 -11.29 6.03 -17.81
C ALA A 73 -12.08 4.71 -17.70
N ARG A 74 -13.11 4.50 -18.55
CA ARG A 74 -13.83 3.21 -18.60
C ARG A 74 -12.93 2.06 -19.04
N ALA A 75 -12.07 2.28 -20.03
CA ALA A 75 -11.14 1.26 -20.50
C ALA A 75 -10.15 0.87 -19.41
N TYR A 76 -9.57 1.86 -18.71
CA TYR A 76 -8.67 1.61 -17.58
C TYR A 76 -9.38 1.00 -16.38
N LEU A 77 -10.65 1.35 -16.13
CA LEU A 77 -11.40 0.77 -15.01
C LEU A 77 -11.58 -0.75 -15.21
N LYS A 78 -11.87 -1.17 -16.44
CA LYS A 78 -11.95 -2.60 -16.78
C LYS A 78 -10.62 -3.32 -16.51
N GLN A 79 -9.50 -2.72 -16.90
CA GLN A 79 -8.17 -3.29 -16.65
C GLN A 79 -7.83 -3.33 -15.14
N ALA A 80 -8.19 -2.28 -14.40
CA ALA A 80 -7.96 -2.21 -12.96
C ALA A 80 -8.77 -3.28 -12.21
N HIS A 81 -10.03 -3.52 -12.58
CA HIS A 81 -10.83 -4.61 -12.00
C HIS A 81 -10.24 -6.00 -12.29
N GLN A 82 -9.75 -6.24 -13.51
CA GLN A 82 -9.07 -7.50 -13.83
C GLN A 82 -7.82 -7.71 -12.95
N ARG A 83 -7.04 -6.66 -12.73
CA ARG A 83 -5.89 -6.69 -11.81
C ARG A 83 -6.32 -6.98 -10.36
N CYS A 84 -7.44 -6.42 -9.88
CA CYS A 84 -8.00 -6.75 -8.57
C CYS A 84 -8.40 -8.23 -8.47
N GLU A 85 -9.12 -8.76 -9.46
CA GLU A 85 -9.53 -10.18 -9.47
C GLU A 85 -8.33 -11.12 -9.48
N GLU A 86 -7.31 -10.81 -10.27
CA GLU A 86 -6.07 -11.59 -10.30
C GLU A 86 -5.32 -11.52 -8.96
N PHE A 87 -5.26 -10.33 -8.37
CA PHE A 87 -4.67 -10.12 -7.05
C PHE A 87 -5.38 -10.95 -5.97
N GLU A 88 -6.72 -10.97 -5.97
CA GLU A 88 -7.53 -11.80 -5.06
C GLU A 88 -7.41 -13.30 -5.33
N ARG A 89 -7.34 -13.71 -6.60
CA ARG A 89 -7.15 -15.12 -6.96
C ARG A 89 -5.80 -15.63 -6.46
N ARG A 90 -4.73 -14.83 -6.62
CA ARG A 90 -3.40 -15.12 -6.06
C ARG A 90 -3.43 -15.18 -4.54
N ARG A 91 -4.22 -14.32 -3.89
CA ARG A 91 -4.43 -14.33 -2.44
C ARG A 91 -5.18 -15.58 -1.95
N LYS A 92 -6.25 -16.00 -2.65
CA LYS A 92 -7.09 -17.17 -2.29
C LYS A 92 -6.45 -18.52 -2.56
N ASN A 93 -5.62 -18.63 -3.61
CA ASN A 93 -4.93 -19.89 -3.95
C ASN A 93 -3.72 -20.19 -3.04
N ASN A 94 -3.32 -19.25 -2.20
CA ASN A 94 -2.41 -19.52 -1.10
C ASN A 94 -3.25 -19.97 0.12
N ASN A 95 -2.89 -21.11 0.74
CA ASN A 95 -3.48 -21.68 1.98
C ASN A 95 -3.25 -20.79 3.23
N PHE A 96 -3.44 -19.49 3.07
CA PHE A 96 -3.16 -18.43 4.03
C PHE A 96 -4.46 -17.76 4.51
N SER A 97 -5.61 -18.22 3.99
CA SER A 97 -6.95 -17.67 4.17
C SER A 97 -7.61 -18.08 5.49
N ASP A 98 -7.37 -19.30 5.98
CA ASP A 98 -8.18 -19.88 7.07
C ASP A 98 -7.87 -19.28 8.46
N PHE A 99 -6.66 -18.77 8.66
CA PHE A 99 -6.26 -18.16 9.93
C PHE A 99 -6.86 -16.76 10.13
N PHE A 100 -6.96 -15.96 9.07
CA PHE A 100 -7.43 -14.57 9.14
C PHE A 100 -8.95 -14.42 9.05
N GLN A 101 -9.69 -15.43 8.57
CA GLN A 101 -11.16 -15.40 8.61
C GLN A 101 -11.71 -15.48 10.03
N THR A 102 -10.98 -16.12 10.96
CA THR A 102 -11.38 -16.25 12.36
C THR A 102 -11.05 -14.99 13.18
N TYR A 103 -10.02 -14.23 12.79
CA TYR A 103 -9.60 -13.00 13.47
C TYR A 103 -9.52 -11.81 12.50
N ASN A 104 -10.60 -11.04 12.48
CA ASN A 104 -10.83 -9.85 11.67
C ASN A 104 -9.81 -8.73 12.01
N VAL A 105 -8.62 -8.76 11.41
CA VAL A 105 -7.60 -7.70 11.54
C VAL A 105 -7.34 -7.09 10.17
N SER A 106 -7.97 -5.94 9.94
CA SER A 106 -7.77 -5.11 8.76
C SER A 106 -6.36 -4.49 8.75
N GLY A 107 -5.48 -4.91 7.84
CA GLY A 107 -4.12 -4.36 7.78
C GLY A 107 -3.19 -4.83 6.64
N ARG A 108 -3.47 -4.40 5.40
CA ARG A 108 -2.58 -4.29 4.21
C ARG A 108 -1.89 -5.54 3.63
N GLN A 109 -2.28 -5.86 2.41
CA GLN A 109 -1.87 -6.96 1.51
C GLN A 109 -0.46 -6.77 0.91
N GLY A 110 0.28 -7.86 0.62
CA GLY A 110 1.16 -7.88 -0.57
C GLY A 110 2.53 -8.58 -0.56
N LEU A 111 3.05 -9.14 0.54
CA LEU A 111 4.37 -9.80 0.55
C LEU A 111 4.30 -11.13 1.34
N PRO A 112 4.94 -12.24 0.90
CA PRO A 112 4.99 -13.50 1.63
C PRO A 112 6.06 -13.41 2.72
N VAL A 113 5.97 -12.38 3.55
CA VAL A 113 6.81 -12.22 4.72
C VAL A 113 5.86 -12.31 5.90
N PRO A 114 6.08 -13.21 6.87
CA PRO A 114 5.24 -13.22 8.06
C PRO A 114 5.23 -11.81 8.63
N TYR A 115 4.03 -11.26 8.88
CA TYR A 115 3.94 -9.96 9.52
C TYR A 115 4.74 -10.05 10.81
N LEU A 116 5.54 -9.02 11.12
CA LEU A 116 6.42 -8.97 12.30
C LEU A 116 5.72 -9.52 13.55
N GLY A 117 4.44 -9.18 13.74
CA GLY A 117 3.62 -9.72 14.82
C GLY A 117 3.51 -11.23 14.84
N ASP A 118 3.13 -11.84 13.71
CA ASP A 118 2.90 -13.29 13.59
C ASP A 118 4.20 -14.07 13.80
N TYR A 119 5.32 -13.56 13.26
CA TYR A 119 6.62 -14.17 13.48
C TYR A 119 6.99 -14.14 14.96
N LEU A 120 6.84 -13.00 15.64
CA LEU A 120 7.18 -12.87 17.05
C LEU A 120 6.29 -13.75 17.94
N VAL A 121 5.03 -13.95 17.57
CA VAL A 121 4.13 -14.90 18.26
C VAL A 121 4.58 -16.34 18.05
N ASN A 122 4.90 -16.72 16.81
CA ASN A 122 5.34 -18.08 16.48
C ASN A 122 6.69 -18.45 17.13
N GLN A 123 7.58 -17.46 17.30
CA GLN A 123 8.84 -17.64 18.03
C GLN A 123 8.66 -17.59 19.56
N GLY A 124 7.44 -17.39 20.07
CA GLY A 124 7.16 -17.28 21.51
C GLY A 124 7.75 -16.02 22.16
N LEU A 125 8.14 -15.02 21.36
CA LEU A 125 8.74 -13.76 21.83
C LEU A 125 7.68 -12.80 22.38
N ILE A 126 6.46 -12.86 21.83
CA ILE A 126 5.28 -12.15 22.34
C ILE A 126 4.08 -13.08 22.32
N THR A 127 3.06 -12.78 23.12
CA THR A 127 1.78 -13.49 23.08
C THR A 127 0.84 -12.86 22.05
N SER A 128 -0.16 -13.64 21.60
CA SER A 128 -1.22 -13.12 20.72
C SER A 128 -1.95 -11.92 21.33
N GLN A 129 -2.12 -11.88 22.65
CA GLN A 129 -2.74 -10.77 23.37
C GLN A 129 -1.88 -9.50 23.37
N GLN A 130 -0.55 -9.65 23.51
CA GLN A 130 0.40 -8.54 23.40
C GLN A 130 0.45 -7.98 21.98
N LEU A 131 0.40 -8.85 20.97
CA LEU A 131 0.28 -8.44 19.57
C LEU A 131 -1.01 -7.65 19.32
N GLU A 132 -2.15 -8.13 19.84
CA GLU A 132 -3.43 -7.44 19.71
C GLU A 132 -3.39 -6.03 20.33
N MET A 133 -2.80 -5.87 21.52
CA MET A 133 -2.65 -4.58 22.18
C MET A 133 -1.77 -3.61 21.37
N ALA A 134 -0.67 -4.11 20.80
CA ALA A 134 0.21 -3.33 19.94
C ALA A 134 -0.46 -2.90 18.62
N LEU A 135 -1.29 -3.77 18.03
CA LEU A 135 -2.05 -3.45 16.81
C LEU A 135 -3.14 -2.41 17.06
N LYS A 136 -3.83 -2.47 18.20
CA LYS A 136 -4.79 -1.45 18.62
C LYS A 136 -4.12 -0.08 18.78
N LEU A 137 -2.96 -0.05 19.44
CA LEU A 137 -2.20 1.20 19.62
C LEU A 137 -1.65 1.74 18.28
N HIS A 138 -1.15 0.86 17.42
CA HIS A 138 -0.71 1.22 16.06
C HIS A 138 -1.83 1.84 15.23
N ALA A 139 -3.03 1.25 15.25
CA ALA A 139 -4.21 1.75 14.55
C ALA A 139 -4.62 3.15 15.08
N ASN A 140 -4.66 3.32 16.40
CA ASN A 140 -4.99 4.60 17.04
C ASN A 140 -4.00 5.71 16.69
N LEU A 141 -2.70 5.40 16.66
CA LEU A 141 -1.64 6.35 16.29
C LEU A 141 -1.72 6.76 14.81
N LYS A 142 -2.09 5.81 13.94
CA LYS A 142 -2.32 6.08 12.52
C LYS A 142 -3.53 6.98 12.28
N GLU A 143 -4.62 6.78 13.02
CA GLU A 143 -5.81 7.64 12.97
C GLU A 143 -5.51 9.07 13.47
N ARG A 144 -4.61 9.21 14.44
CA ARG A 144 -4.14 10.50 14.97
C ARG A 144 -3.09 11.19 14.09
N GLY A 145 -2.77 10.65 12.92
CA GLY A 145 -1.79 11.24 11.99
C GLY A 145 -0.32 11.03 12.39
N HIS A 146 -0.05 10.21 13.39
CA HIS A 146 1.30 9.87 13.87
C HIS A 146 1.60 8.37 13.72
N PRO A 147 1.54 7.81 12.49
CA PRO A 147 1.71 6.38 12.30
C PRO A 147 3.12 5.94 12.74
N LYS A 148 3.18 5.03 13.71
CA LYS A 148 4.43 4.37 14.11
C LYS A 148 4.49 2.97 13.52
N PRO A 149 5.66 2.47 13.08
CA PRO A 149 5.82 1.07 12.70
C PRO A 149 5.45 0.14 13.86
N ILE A 150 4.80 -0.99 13.57
CA ILE A 150 4.36 -1.93 14.61
C ILE A 150 5.53 -2.45 15.47
N GLY A 151 6.72 -2.62 14.89
CA GLY A 151 7.93 -2.99 15.63
C GLY A 151 8.36 -1.97 16.68
N ARG A 152 8.23 -0.68 16.36
CA ARG A 152 8.51 0.41 17.33
C ARG A 152 7.46 0.45 18.43
N VAL A 153 6.20 0.18 18.09
CA VAL A 153 5.11 0.08 19.09
C VAL A 153 5.34 -1.09 20.04
N LEU A 154 5.79 -2.24 19.53
CA LEU A 154 6.13 -3.41 20.35
C LEU A 154 7.31 -3.16 21.30
N VAL A 155 8.32 -2.40 20.86
CA VAL A 155 9.44 -1.96 21.71
C VAL A 155 8.98 -0.95 22.76
N GLU A 156 8.18 0.04 22.38
CA GLU A 156 7.66 1.06 23.30
C GLU A 156 6.73 0.47 24.37
N LEU A 157 5.99 -0.59 24.05
CA LEU A 157 5.18 -1.37 25.00
C LEU A 157 6.01 -2.33 25.86
N GLY A 158 7.31 -2.48 25.59
CA GLY A 158 8.20 -3.37 26.33
C GLY A 158 8.02 -4.86 26.06
N TYR A 159 7.29 -5.23 25.00
CA TYR A 159 7.06 -6.63 24.64
C TYR A 159 8.27 -7.27 23.96
N ILE A 160 9.06 -6.46 23.27
CA ILE A 160 10.35 -6.85 22.69
C ILE A 160 11.36 -5.72 22.95
N ASN A 161 12.65 -6.03 22.89
CA ASN A 161 13.72 -5.04 22.95
C ASN A 161 14.31 -4.74 21.55
N ASN A 162 15.15 -3.70 21.46
CA ASN A 162 15.76 -3.30 20.20
C ASN A 162 16.67 -4.39 19.59
N GLU A 163 17.32 -5.21 20.41
CA GLU A 163 18.16 -6.31 19.93
C GLU A 163 17.34 -7.43 19.30
N GLN A 164 16.18 -7.76 19.89
CA GLN A 164 15.23 -8.73 19.35
C GLN A 164 14.61 -8.22 18.05
N LEU A 165 14.28 -6.93 17.98
CA LEU A 165 13.78 -6.30 16.76
C LEU A 165 14.84 -6.29 15.64
N ASN A 166 16.09 -5.95 15.97
CA ASN A 166 17.18 -5.92 14.99
C ASN A 166 17.56 -7.31 14.48
N ARG A 167 17.63 -8.31 15.37
CA ARG A 167 17.86 -9.71 14.97
C ARG A 167 16.77 -10.21 14.03
N TRP A 168 15.52 -9.83 14.29
CA TRP A 168 14.42 -10.16 13.39
C TRP A 168 14.56 -9.48 12.02
N LEU A 169 14.86 -8.18 11.99
CA LEU A 169 15.04 -7.44 10.73
C LEU A 169 16.19 -8.01 9.90
N GLN A 170 17.26 -8.45 10.57
CA GLN A 170 18.40 -9.09 9.93
C GLN A 170 18.03 -10.46 9.38
N GLN A 171 17.38 -11.32 10.17
CA GLN A 171 16.88 -12.62 9.71
C GLN A 171 15.90 -12.47 8.53
N GLN A 172 15.02 -11.48 8.57
CA GLN A 172 14.10 -11.17 7.49
C GLN A 172 14.85 -10.80 6.20
N ASN A 173 15.92 -10.03 6.31
CA ASN A 173 16.75 -9.64 5.16
C ASN A 173 17.51 -10.84 4.59
N ASP A 174 18.06 -11.69 5.45
CA ASP A 174 18.77 -12.91 5.07
C ASP A 174 17.82 -13.96 4.44
N ASP A 175 16.60 -14.10 4.96
CA ASP A 175 15.57 -15.00 4.43
C ASP A 175 15.04 -14.51 3.08
N LEU A 176 14.88 -13.19 2.92
CA LEU A 176 14.54 -12.57 1.63
C LEU A 176 15.67 -12.77 0.62
N GLU A 177 16.91 -12.49 1.01
CA GLU A 177 18.10 -12.69 0.17
C GLU A 177 18.24 -14.16 -0.25
N THR A 178 18.06 -15.09 0.68
CA THR A 178 18.07 -16.53 0.40
C THR A 178 16.92 -16.94 -0.52
N PHE A 179 15.71 -16.39 -0.33
CA PHE A 179 14.57 -16.62 -1.23
C PHE A 179 14.84 -16.07 -2.64
N TYR A 180 15.46 -14.91 -2.79
CA TYR A 180 15.82 -14.34 -4.08
C TYR A 180 16.92 -15.14 -4.77
N LEU A 181 17.97 -15.54 -4.04
CA LEU A 181 19.07 -16.36 -4.56
C LEU A 181 18.61 -17.75 -5.01
N ARG A 182 17.66 -18.35 -4.29
CA ARG A 182 17.12 -19.69 -4.59
C ARG A 182 16.13 -19.71 -5.76
N ASN A 183 15.56 -18.57 -6.12
CA ASN A 183 14.66 -18.42 -7.27
C ASN A 183 15.37 -17.83 -8.52
N LEU A 184 16.69 -17.60 -8.45
CA LEU A 184 17.54 -17.12 -9.54
C LEU A 184 18.50 -18.19 -10.10
N ALA A 185 18.51 -19.42 -9.54
CA ALA A 185 19.28 -20.58 -10.01
C ALA A 185 18.34 -21.65 -10.56
#